data_AF-A0A1U7NY25-F1
#
_entry.id   AF-A0A1U7NY25-F1
#
_cell.length_a   1.000
_cell.length_b   1.000
_cell.length_c   1.000
_cell.angle_alpha   90.00
_cell.angle_beta   90.00
_cell.angle_gamma   90.00
#
_symmetry.space_group_name_H-M   'P 1'
#
loop_
_entity.id
_entity.type
_entity.pdbx_description
1 polymer ?
#
loop_
_entity_poly.entity_id
_entity_poly.type
_entity_poly.pdbx_seq_one_letter_code
_entity_poly.pdbx_strand_id
1 'polypeptide(L)'
;MLVALAITALGIALFIGSNEIPFGINAVVGPRVFPLIVSVGLTALGALMIVSVLRGDRAEPAAEEDTDMEAPVNLTAPGIILGGFLLGAAVLTSAGFVIGTAIMYFSVAWAFGERRIGLMAFVALAVALVTYLAFTRGLDLSLPAGVLKGIL
;
A
#
# COMPACT_ATOMS: atom_id res chain seq x y z
N MET A 1 1.00 16.12 19.49
CA MET A 1 0.66 15.13 20.54
C MET A 1 -0.43 14.16 20.11
N LEU A 2 -1.65 14.62 19.77
CA LEU A 2 -2.76 13.74 19.36
C LEU A 2 -2.40 12.79 18.20
N VAL A 3 -1.78 13.32 17.14
CA VAL A 3 -1.34 12.52 15.98
C VAL A 3 -0.34 11.43 16.39
N ALA A 4 0.67 11.77 17.21
CA ALA A 4 1.68 10.83 17.68
C ALA A 4 1.06 9.70 18.52
N LEU A 5 0.11 10.04 19.40
CA LEU A 5 -0.62 9.07 20.22
C LEU A 5 -1.49 8.16 19.33
N ALA A 6 -2.20 8.73 18.35
CA ALA A 6 -3.01 7.97 17.40
C ALA A 6 -2.17 6.98 16.57
N ILE A 7 -1.03 7.41 16.02
CA ILE A 7 -0.11 6.55 15.26
C ILE A 7 0.44 5.43 16.15
N THR A 8 0.86 5.76 17.38
CA THR A 8 1.37 4.77 18.33
C THR A 8 0.30 3.74 18.70
N ALA A 9 -0.92 4.20 19.01
CA ALA A 9 -2.05 3.35 19.34
C ALA A 9 -2.45 2.44 18.17
N LEU A 10 -2.46 2.97 16.94
CA LEU A 10 -2.70 2.18 15.74
C LEU A 10 -1.64 1.10 15.55
N GLY A 11 -0.36 1.44 15.70
CA GLY A 11 0.74 0.47 15.63
C GLY A 11 0.58 -0.65 16.67
N ILE A 12 0.24 -0.30 17.92
CA ILE A 12 -0.02 -1.28 18.99
C ILE A 12 -1.22 -2.16 18.66
N ALA A 13 -2.33 -1.57 18.20
CA ALA A 13 -3.52 -2.32 17.81
C ALA A 13 -3.22 -3.31 16.67
N LEU A 14 -2.45 -2.88 15.66
CA LEU A 14 -1.99 -3.75 14.58
C LEU A 14 -1.05 -4.84 15.09
N PHE A 15 -0.18 -4.55 16.07
CA PHE A 15 0.69 -5.55 16.67
C PHE A 15 -0.12 -6.63 17.39
N ILE A 16 -1.13 -6.23 18.17
CA ILE A 16 -2.05 -7.17 18.85
C ILE A 16 -2.79 -8.00 17.81
N GLY A 17 -3.42 -7.39 16.80
CA GLY A 17 -4.13 -8.10 15.75
C GLY A 17 -3.22 -9.04 14.94
N SER A 18 -1.96 -8.65 14.71
CA SER A 18 -0.98 -9.50 14.05
C SER A 18 -0.67 -10.76 14.86
N ASN A 19 -0.71 -10.69 16.20
CA ASN A 19 -0.46 -11.85 17.06
C ASN A 19 -1.54 -12.92 16.98
N GLU A 20 -2.77 -12.54 16.60
CA GLU A 20 -3.91 -13.45 16.49
C GLU A 20 -3.92 -14.24 15.16
N ILE A 21 -3.07 -13.86 14.20
CA ILE A 21 -2.97 -14.53 12.89
C ILE A 21 -2.34 -15.93 13.08
N PRO A 22 -3.05 -17.02 12.71
CA PRO A 22 -2.52 -18.38 12.82
C PRO A 22 -1.29 -18.60 11.94
N PHE A 23 -0.32 -19.38 12.44
CA PHE A 23 0.81 -19.84 11.64
C PHE A 23 0.40 -21.03 10.77
N GLY A 24 0.69 -20.95 9.46
CA GLY A 24 0.58 -22.09 8.56
C GLY A 24 1.67 -23.12 8.84
N ILE A 25 1.33 -24.41 8.81
CA ILE A 25 2.22 -25.52 9.20
C ILE A 25 3.47 -25.64 8.30
N ASN A 26 3.49 -25.03 7.11
CA ASN A 26 4.56 -25.17 6.12
C ASN A 26 5.21 -23.84 5.67
N ALA A 27 4.90 -22.70 6.31
CA ALA A 27 5.45 -21.42 5.89
C ALA A 27 6.79 -21.12 6.59
N VAL A 28 7.89 -21.00 5.83
CA VAL A 28 9.20 -20.54 6.34
C VAL A 28 9.11 -19.10 6.88
N VAL A 29 8.25 -18.29 6.26
CA VAL A 29 7.92 -16.94 6.68
C VAL A 29 6.40 -16.83 6.69
N GLY A 30 5.82 -16.73 7.88
CA GLY A 30 4.36 -16.74 8.03
C GLY A 30 3.69 -15.44 7.54
N PRO A 31 2.38 -15.47 7.25
CA PRO A 31 1.59 -14.32 6.79
C PRO A 31 1.58 -13.15 7.80
N ARG A 32 1.96 -13.45 9.05
CA ARG A 32 2.10 -12.51 10.16
C ARG A 32 3.30 -11.55 10.01
N VAL A 33 4.33 -11.90 9.23
CA VAL A 33 5.58 -11.12 9.18
C VAL A 33 5.37 -9.71 8.63
N PHE A 34 4.61 -9.57 7.55
CA PHE A 34 4.33 -8.25 6.97
C PHE A 34 3.56 -7.33 7.94
N PRO A 35 2.41 -7.74 8.51
CA PRO A 35 1.73 -6.97 9.55
C PRO A 35 2.61 -6.64 10.77
N LEU A 36 3.51 -7.56 11.15
CA LEU A 36 4.42 -7.35 12.27
C LEU A 36 5.46 -6.27 11.99
N ILE A 37 6.06 -6.26 10.80
CA ILE A 37 7.01 -5.19 10.39
C ILE A 37 6.31 -3.83 10.40
N VAL A 38 5.12 -3.75 9.80
CA VAL A 38 4.34 -2.50 9.72
C VAL A 38 3.95 -1.99 11.11
N SER A 39 3.45 -2.88 11.97
CA SER A 39 3.04 -2.52 13.34
C SER A 39 4.22 -2.05 14.19
N VAL A 40 5.35 -2.78 14.17
CA VAL A 40 6.58 -2.37 14.87
C VAL A 40 7.08 -1.02 14.35
N GLY A 41 7.11 -0.83 13.03
CA GLY A 41 7.52 0.44 12.42
C GLY A 41 6.64 1.61 12.83
N LEU A 42 5.32 1.45 12.78
CA LEU A 42 4.36 2.47 13.20
C LEU A 42 4.47 2.79 14.69
N THR A 43 4.57 1.78 15.55
CA THR A 43 4.75 1.98 17.00
C THR A 43 6.06 2.70 17.30
N ALA A 44 7.16 2.33 16.63
CA ALA A 44 8.45 2.98 16.82
C ALA A 44 8.42 4.45 16.37
N LEU A 45 7.87 4.75 15.19
CA LEU A 45 7.73 6.12 14.70
C LEU A 45 6.82 6.95 15.60
N GLY A 46 5.69 6.40 16.02
CA GLY A 46 4.79 7.06 16.97
C GLY A 46 5.46 7.38 18.31
N ALA A 47 6.22 6.43 18.87
CA ALA A 47 6.98 6.63 20.10
C ALA A 47 8.08 7.69 19.93
N LEU A 48 8.79 7.69 18.81
CA LEU A 48 9.77 8.73 18.48
C LEU A 48 9.12 10.11 18.39
N MET A 49 7.93 10.21 17.80
CA MET A 49 7.16 11.46 17.76
C MET A 49 6.69 11.91 19.13
N ILE A 50 6.33 10.99 20.03
CA ILE A 50 6.02 11.35 21.43
C ILE A 50 7.26 11.93 22.10
N VAL A 51 8.42 11.28 21.93
CA VAL A 51 9.70 11.76 22.48
C VAL A 51 10.06 13.14 21.92
N SER A 52 9.90 13.39 20.61
CA SER A 52 10.19 14.71 20.02
C SER A 52 9.28 15.78 20.62
N VAL A 53 7.97 15.54 20.70
CA VAL A 53 7.01 16.47 21.31
C VAL A 53 7.35 16.76 22.78
N LEU A 54 7.73 15.73 23.56
CA LEU A 54 8.15 15.92 24.96
C LEU A 54 9.47 16.67 25.10
N ARG A 55 10.36 16.57 24.11
CA ARG A 55 11.59 17.38 24.02
C ARG A 55 11.34 18.82 23.58
N GLY A 56 10.10 19.17 23.28
CA GLY A 56 9.71 20.51 22.87
C GLY A 56 9.73 20.75 21.37
N ASP A 57 9.98 19.72 20.55
CA ASP A 57 9.75 19.85 19.10
C ASP A 57 8.28 20.12 18.86
N ARG A 58 8.02 21.20 18.14
CA ARG A 58 6.69 21.51 17.63
C ARG A 58 6.68 21.11 16.18
N ALA A 59 5.57 20.50 15.77
CA ALA A 59 5.31 20.38 14.34
C ALA A 59 5.33 21.81 13.79
N GLU A 60 6.30 22.11 12.93
CA GLU A 60 6.19 23.27 12.08
C GLU A 60 4.84 23.14 11.36
N PRO A 61 4.05 24.23 11.28
CA PRO A 61 2.92 24.26 10.36
C PRO A 61 3.46 23.73 9.05
N ALA A 62 2.86 22.65 8.53
CA ALA A 62 3.22 22.16 7.21
C ALA A 62 3.24 23.40 6.33
N ALA A 63 4.39 23.68 5.69
CA ALA A 63 4.47 24.76 4.72
C ALA A 63 3.25 24.56 3.84
N GLU A 64 2.30 25.50 3.90
CA GLU A 64 1.04 25.36 3.19
C GLU A 64 1.45 25.07 1.75
N GLU A 65 1.25 23.82 1.32
CA GLU A 65 1.43 23.45 -0.06
C GLU A 65 0.41 24.34 -0.75
N ASP A 66 0.88 25.35 -1.50
CA ASP A 66 0.15 26.51 -2.02
C ASP A 66 -1.19 26.06 -2.63
N THR A 67 -2.17 25.84 -1.76
CA THR A 67 -3.46 25.25 -2.12
C THR A 67 -4.34 26.45 -2.25
N ASP A 68 -4.29 27.00 -3.45
CA ASP A 68 -5.21 28.04 -3.88
C ASP A 68 -6.64 27.55 -3.60
N MET A 69 -7.26 28.09 -2.56
CA MET A 69 -8.61 27.69 -2.13
C MET A 69 -9.65 28.02 -3.20
N GLU A 70 -9.30 28.86 -4.17
CA GLU A 70 -10.12 29.22 -5.32
C GLU A 70 -9.89 28.28 -6.52
N ALA A 71 -8.88 27.40 -6.46
CA ALA A 71 -8.63 26.43 -7.53
C ALA A 71 -9.82 25.47 -7.69
N PRO A 72 -10.27 25.23 -8.94
CA PRO A 72 -11.38 24.32 -9.19
C PRO A 72 -11.01 22.89 -8.77
N VAL A 73 -11.93 22.22 -8.07
CA VAL A 73 -11.74 20.83 -7.63
C VAL A 73 -11.51 19.93 -8.85
N ASN A 74 -10.31 19.36 -8.95
CA ASN A 74 -9.97 18.41 -10.00
C ASN A 74 -10.40 16.99 -9.59
N LEU A 75 -11.61 16.60 -9.99
CA LEU A 75 -12.15 15.26 -9.77
C LEU A 75 -11.67 14.23 -10.81
N THR A 76 -10.93 14.66 -11.84
CA THR A 76 -10.50 13.80 -12.94
C THR A 76 -9.47 12.77 -12.47
N ALA A 77 -8.41 13.22 -11.79
CA ALA A 77 -7.37 12.30 -11.31
C ALA A 77 -7.93 11.30 -10.27
N PRO A 78 -8.69 11.71 -9.23
CA PRO A 78 -9.36 10.79 -8.32
C PRO A 78 -10.31 9.83 -9.04
N GLY A 79 -11.06 10.31 -10.02
CA GLY A 79 -11.98 9.48 -10.82
C GLY A 79 -11.26 8.40 -11.64
N ILE A 80 -10.11 8.73 -12.24
CA ILE A 80 -9.28 7.76 -12.98
C ILE A 80 -8.71 6.70 -12.03
N ILE A 81 -8.21 7.12 -10.86
CA ILE A 81 -7.66 6.19 -9.85
C ILE A 81 -8.76 5.26 -9.36
N LEU A 82 -9.93 5.80 -9.03
CA LEU A 82 -11.08 5.01 -8.58
C LEU A 82 -11.56 4.04 -9.66
N GLY A 83 -11.66 4.49 -10.90
CA GLY A 83 -12.03 3.65 -12.03
C GLY A 83 -11.03 2.51 -12.26
N GLY A 84 -9.72 2.81 -12.20
CA GLY A 84 -8.65 1.83 -12.28
C GLY A 84 -8.67 0.81 -11.14
N PHE A 85 -8.95 1.27 -9.92
CA PHE A 85 -9.14 0.40 -8.76
C PHE A 85 -10.32 -0.55 -8.95
N LEU A 86 -11.49 -0.04 -9.31
CA LEU A 86 -12.69 -0.85 -9.53
C LEU A 86 -12.48 -1.87 -10.66
N LEU A 87 -11.84 -1.45 -11.75
CA LEU A 87 -11.53 -2.32 -12.88
C LEU A 87 -10.53 -3.41 -12.48
N GLY A 88 -9.43 -3.02 -11.83
CA GLY A 88 -8.43 -3.96 -11.34
C GLY A 88 -9.02 -4.97 -10.35
N ALA A 89 -9.92 -4.53 -9.47
CA ALA A 89 -10.62 -5.38 -8.51
C ALA A 89 -11.60 -6.35 -9.19
N ALA A 90 -12.38 -5.88 -10.17
CA ALA A 90 -13.31 -6.70 -10.92
C ALA A 90 -12.61 -7.82 -11.73
N VAL A 91 -11.41 -7.52 -12.25
CA VAL A 91 -10.61 -8.43 -13.08
C VAL A 91 -9.66 -9.30 -12.24
N LEU A 92 -9.57 -9.05 -10.92
CA LEU A 92 -8.65 -9.75 -10.02
C LEU A 92 -8.90 -11.27 -9.98
N THR A 93 -10.16 -11.69 -9.98
CA THR A 93 -10.55 -13.11 -9.91
C THR A 93 -10.39 -13.83 -11.24
N SER A 94 -10.60 -13.12 -12.36
CA SER A 94 -10.54 -13.68 -13.71
C SER A 94 -9.12 -13.65 -14.28
N ALA A 95 -8.51 -12.46 -14.39
CA ALA A 95 -7.17 -12.31 -14.98
C ALA A 95 -6.03 -12.51 -13.98
N GLY A 96 -6.30 -12.38 -12.68
CA GLY A 96 -5.32 -12.64 -11.62
C GLY A 96 -4.72 -11.39 -11.00
N PHE A 97 -3.97 -11.59 -9.92
CA PHE A 97 -3.39 -10.53 -9.09
C PHE A 97 -2.45 -9.61 -9.87
N VAL A 98 -1.56 -10.18 -10.70
CA VAL A 98 -0.56 -9.39 -11.43
C VAL A 98 -1.24 -8.41 -12.40
N ILE A 99 -2.22 -8.89 -13.17
CA ILE A 99 -2.94 -8.05 -14.14
C ILE A 99 -3.82 -7.02 -13.41
N GLY A 100 -4.57 -7.44 -12.39
CA GLY A 100 -5.42 -6.55 -11.61
C GLY A 100 -4.64 -5.40 -10.98
N THR A 101 -3.52 -5.70 -10.31
CA THR A 101 -2.68 -4.69 -9.67
C THR A 101 -1.89 -3.83 -10.67
N ALA A 102 -1.43 -4.40 -11.79
CA ALA A 102 -0.79 -3.62 -12.86
C ALA A 102 -1.73 -2.54 -13.42
N ILE A 103 -3.02 -2.87 -13.61
CA ILE A 103 -4.05 -1.90 -14.01
C ILE A 103 -4.15 -0.77 -12.97
N MET A 104 -4.21 -1.11 -11.68
CA MET A 104 -4.26 -0.12 -10.60
C MET A 104 -3.05 0.82 -10.62
N TYR A 105 -1.83 0.26 -10.70
CA TYR A 105 -0.61 1.07 -10.78
C TYR A 105 -0.54 1.94 -12.03
N PHE A 106 -0.97 1.40 -13.18
CA PHE A 106 -1.03 2.14 -14.43
C PHE A 106 -2.01 3.31 -14.35
N SER A 107 -3.21 3.10 -13.79
CA SER A 107 -4.20 4.15 -13.61
C SER A 107 -3.72 5.29 -12.72
N VAL A 108 -2.96 4.97 -11.67
CA VAL A 108 -2.31 5.99 -10.81
C VAL A 108 -1.31 6.79 -11.62
N ALA A 109 -0.36 6.15 -12.30
CA ALA A 109 0.63 6.85 -13.12
C ALA A 109 -0.02 7.74 -14.19
N TRP A 110 -1.12 7.26 -14.79
CA TRP A 110 -1.89 8.02 -15.77
C TRP A 110 -2.59 9.22 -15.17
N ALA A 111 -3.17 9.08 -13.98
CA ALA A 111 -3.82 10.17 -13.25
C ALA A 111 -2.84 11.30 -12.89
N PHE A 112 -1.57 10.96 -12.63
CA PHE A 112 -0.48 11.92 -12.41
C PHE A 112 0.10 12.52 -13.70
N GLY A 113 -0.46 12.20 -14.86
CA GLY A 113 -0.13 12.84 -16.13
C GLY A 113 1.08 12.26 -16.87
N GLU A 114 1.64 11.13 -16.42
CA GLU A 114 2.66 10.44 -17.20
C GLU A 114 2.08 9.95 -18.53
N ARG A 115 2.80 10.16 -19.63
CA ARG A 115 2.35 9.85 -21.00
C ARG A 115 3.20 8.80 -21.69
N ARG A 116 4.30 8.36 -21.08
CA ARG A 116 5.15 7.28 -21.60
C ARG A 116 4.49 5.92 -21.34
N ILE A 117 3.43 5.62 -22.10
CA ILE A 117 2.56 4.44 -21.93
C ILE A 117 3.37 3.14 -21.81
N GLY A 118 4.39 2.96 -22.65
CA GLY A 118 5.25 1.76 -22.61
C GLY A 118 6.02 1.61 -21.30
N LEU A 119 6.60 2.70 -20.79
CA LEU A 119 7.32 2.70 -19.51
C LEU A 119 6.36 2.49 -18.35
N MET A 120 5.20 3.15 -18.37
CA MET A 120 4.17 2.99 -17.35
C MET A 120 3.67 1.55 -17.27
N ALA A 121 3.35 0.94 -18.41
CA ALA A 121 2.88 -0.44 -18.47
C ALA A 121 3.97 -1.41 -17.98
N PHE A 122 5.23 -1.18 -18.39
CA PHE A 122 6.36 -2.00 -17.95
C PHE A 122 6.59 -1.90 -16.45
N VAL A 123 6.65 -0.67 -15.90
CA VAL A 123 6.87 -0.45 -14.46
C VAL A 123 5.70 -1.00 -13.64
N ALA A 124 4.46 -0.75 -14.07
CA ALA A 124 3.27 -1.26 -13.40
C ALA A 124 3.27 -2.80 -13.35
N LEU A 125 3.60 -3.45 -14.47
CA LEU A 125 3.70 -4.91 -14.55
C LEU A 125 4.87 -5.45 -13.72
N ALA A 126 6.03 -4.79 -13.77
CA ALA A 126 7.21 -5.20 -13.03
C ALA A 126 6.97 -5.12 -11.51
N VAL A 127 6.40 -4.02 -11.03
CA VAL A 127 6.04 -3.84 -9.61
C VAL A 127 4.98 -4.85 -9.19
N ALA A 128 3.94 -5.07 -10.02
CA ALA A 128 2.92 -6.08 -9.76
C ALA A 128 3.50 -7.49 -9.66
N LEU A 129 4.43 -7.85 -10.55
CA LEU A 129 5.10 -9.15 -10.55
C LEU A 129 6.02 -9.33 -9.34
N VAL A 130 6.84 -8.33 -9.03
CA VAL A 130 7.73 -8.36 -7.84
C VAL A 130 6.89 -8.52 -6.58
N THR A 131 5.78 -7.77 -6.47
CA THR A 131 4.84 -7.90 -5.36
C THR A 131 4.25 -9.30 -5.31
N TYR A 132 3.72 -9.83 -6.42
CA TYR A 132 3.19 -11.20 -6.48
C TYR A 132 4.20 -12.23 -5.99
N LEU A 133 5.46 -12.15 -6.43
CA LEU A 133 6.52 -13.06 -6.02
C LEU A 133 6.88 -12.89 -4.54
N ALA A 134 6.97 -11.66 -4.04
CA ALA A 134 7.24 -11.39 -2.64
C ALA A 134 6.16 -11.99 -1.73
N PHE A 135 4.89 -11.90 -2.11
CA PHE A 135 3.80 -12.49 -1.34
C PHE A 135 3.71 -14.02 -1.52
N THR A 136 3.84 -14.53 -2.73
CA THR A 136 3.66 -15.95 -3.03
C THR A 136 4.85 -16.79 -2.58
N ARG A 137 6.08 -16.33 -2.82
CA ARG A 137 7.32 -17.05 -2.44
C ARG A 137 7.88 -16.60 -1.11
N GLY A 138 7.70 -15.31 -0.79
CA GLY A 138 8.23 -14.74 0.45
C GLY A 138 7.32 -14.95 1.65
N LEU A 139 6.00 -14.98 1.50
CA LEU A 139 5.04 -15.16 2.61
C LEU A 139 4.17 -16.43 2.46
N ASP A 140 4.43 -17.25 1.44
CA ASP A 140 3.66 -18.45 1.09
C ASP A 140 2.14 -18.19 0.95
N LEU A 141 1.78 -17.02 0.41
CA LEU A 141 0.39 -16.61 0.23
C LEU A 141 -0.13 -17.03 -1.16
N SER A 142 -1.26 -17.75 -1.16
CA SER A 142 -1.93 -18.17 -2.39
C SER A 142 -2.71 -17.02 -3.02
N LEU A 143 -2.03 -16.22 -3.86
CA LEU A 143 -2.67 -15.17 -4.66
C LEU A 143 -3.27 -15.74 -5.95
N PRO A 144 -4.42 -15.21 -6.42
CA PRO A 144 -5.04 -15.67 -7.67
C PRO A 144 -4.09 -15.43 -8.85
N ALA A 145 -3.60 -16.52 -9.46
CA ALA A 145 -2.83 -16.42 -10.70
C ALA A 145 -3.70 -16.06 -11.91
N GLY A 146 -5.02 -16.29 -11.83
CA GLY A 146 -5.99 -16.00 -12.90
C GLY A 146 -5.65 -16.72 -14.20
N VAL A 147 -5.63 -16.00 -15.33
CA VAL A 147 -5.29 -16.54 -16.66
C VAL A 147 -3.82 -16.99 -16.74
N LEU A 148 -2.96 -16.53 -15.84
CA LEU A 148 -1.55 -16.93 -15.77
C LEU A 148 -1.34 -18.25 -15.00
N LYS A 149 -2.43 -18.93 -14.60
CA LYS A 149 -2.38 -20.22 -13.91
C LYS A 149 -1.70 -21.26 -14.80
N GLY A 150 -0.48 -21.65 -14.44
CA GLY A 150 0.35 -22.63 -15.17
C GLY A 150 1.64 -22.05 -15.79
N ILE A 151 1.81 -20.73 -15.84
CA ILE A 151 3.05 -20.06 -16.27
C ILE A 151 3.84 -19.53 -15.04
N LEU A 152 3.12 -19.15 -13.98
CA LEU A 152 3.65 -18.61 -12.72
C LEU A 152 3.52 -19.61 -11.55
#